data_AF-A0A0A9ET14-F1
#
_entry.id   AF-A0A0A9ET14-F1
#
_cell.length_a   1.000
_cell.length_b   1.000
_cell.length_c   1.000
_cell.angle_alpha   90.00
_cell.angle_beta   90.00
_cell.angle_gamma   90.00
#
_symmetry.space_group_name_H-M   'P 1'
#
loop_
_entity.id
_entity.type
_entity.pdbx_description
1 polymer ?
#
loop_
_entity_poly.entity_id
_entity_poly.type
_entity_poly.pdbx_seq_one_letter_code
_entity_poly.pdbx_strand_id
1 'polypeptide(L)' 'MSLSLSSGLIKSERPKSINFIGECSSLVLNRKFSGFRSR' A
#
# COMPACT_ATOMS: atom_id res chain seq x y z
N MET A 1 18.46 -4.15 3.33
CA MET A 1 17.33 -3.98 2.39
C MET A 1 17.39 -2.58 1.81
N SER A 2 17.51 -2.42 0.50
CA SER A 2 17.44 -1.11 -0.16
C SER A 2 16.10 -0.96 -0.87
N LEU A 3 15.49 0.22 -0.78
CA LEU A 3 14.32 0.58 -1.57
C LEU A 3 14.77 0.83 -3.02
N SER A 4 14.08 0.25 -3.99
CA SER A 4 14.32 0.51 -5.41
C SER A 4 13.70 1.86 -5.80
N LEU A 5 14.47 2.94 -5.72
CA LEU A 5 14.06 4.24 -6.23
C LEU A 5 14.85 4.54 -7.50
N SER A 6 14.19 4.51 -8.66
CA SER A 6 14.87 4.59 -9.95
C SER A 6 15.43 5.98 -10.27
N SER A 7 14.83 7.07 -9.77
CA SER A 7 15.38 8.44 -9.75
C SER A 7 14.27 9.44 -9.40
N GLY A 8 14.50 10.31 -8.41
CA GLY A 8 13.64 11.48 -8.12
C GLY A 8 12.23 11.17 -7.60
N LEU A 9 11.53 12.22 -7.13
CA LEU A 9 10.11 12.15 -6.75
C LEU A 9 9.24 12.50 -7.94
N ILE A 10 8.39 11.57 -8.37
CA ILE A 10 7.43 11.77 -9.47
C ILE A 10 6.01 11.74 -8.90
N LYS A 11 5.14 12.62 -9.40
CA LYS A 11 3.71 12.57 -9.05
C LYS A 11 3.09 11.32 -9.67
N SER A 12 2.48 10.47 -8.83
CA SER A 12 1.71 9.30 -9.28
C SER A 12 0.25 9.43 -8.86
N GLU A 13 -0.67 9.26 -9.80
CA GLU A 13 -2.08 9.12 -9.47
C GLU A 13 -2.35 7.73 -8.88
N ARG A 14 -3.02 7.70 -7.72
CA ARG A 14 -3.42 6.44 -7.05
C ARG A 14 -4.82 6.57 -6.44
N PRO A 15 -5.52 5.44 -6.25
CA PRO A 15 -6.82 5.42 -5.59
C PRO A 15 -6.78 6.06 -4.19
N LYS A 16 -7.86 6.77 -3.81
CA LYS A 16 -8.00 7.38 -2.47
C LYS A 16 -8.20 6.34 -1.36
N SER A 17 -8.59 5.11 -1.71
CA SER A 17 -8.78 4.00 -0.79
C SER A 17 -8.55 2.65 -1.46
N ILE A 18 -8.10 1.66 -0.70
CA ILE A 18 -7.92 0.27 -1.13
C ILE A 18 -8.52 -0.69 -0.10
N ASN A 19 -8.98 -1.85 -0.55
CA ASN A 19 -9.30 -2.98 0.32
C ASN A 19 -8.11 -3.93 0.32
N PHE A 20 -7.52 -4.14 1.48
CA PHE A 20 -6.40 -5.05 1.69
C PHE A 20 -6.93 -6.37 2.22
N ILE A 21 -6.56 -7.46 1.55
CA ILE A 21 -6.77 -8.83 2.01
C ILE A 21 -5.38 -9.47 2.06
N GLY A 22 -4.97 -9.94 3.24
CA GLY A 22 -3.67 -10.57 3.42
C GLY A 22 -3.68 -11.55 4.58
N GLU A 23 -2.73 -12.47 4.59
CA GLU A 23 -2.60 -13.49 5.62
C GLU A 23 -1.36 -13.23 6.48
N CYS A 24 -1.50 -13.35 7.80
CA CYS A 24 -0.38 -13.28 8.73
C CYS A 24 -0.52 -14.41 9.75
N SER A 25 0.42 -15.37 9.73
CA SER A 25 0.48 -16.49 10.69
C SER A 25 -0.89 -17.16 10.94
N SER A 26 -1.56 -17.55 9.84
CA SER A 26 -2.89 -18.19 9.85
C SER A 26 -4.09 -17.28 10.20
N LEU A 27 -3.89 -15.97 10.38
CA LEU A 27 -4.98 -15.00 10.47
C LEU A 27 -5.18 -14.28 9.13
N VAL A 28 -6.41 -14.31 8.62
CA VAL A 28 -6.82 -13.53 7.45
C VAL A 28 -7.18 -12.11 7.91
N LEU A 29 -6.44 -11.12 7.40
CA LEU A 29 -6.70 -9.70 7.60
C LEU A 29 -7.46 -9.16 6.39
N ASN A 30 -8.66 -8.63 6.63
CA ASN A 30 -9.43 -7.87 5.65
C ASN A 30 -9.66 -6.45 6.18
N ARG A 31 -9.06 -5.44 5.54
CA ARG A 31 -9.11 -4.06 6.02
C ARG A 31 -9.16 -3.05 4.89
N LYS A 32 -10.02 -2.03 5.04
CA LYS A 32 -10.05 -0.87 4.14
C LYS A 32 -9.06 0.19 4.63
N PHE A 33 -8.19 0.66 3.74
CA PHE A 33 -7.27 1.78 3.97
C PHE A 33 -7.66 2.98 3.10
N SER A 34 -7.40 4.19 3.59
CA SER A 34 -7.65 5.45 2.87
C SER A 34 -6.53 6.47 3.07
N GLY A 35 -6.47 7.46 2.19
CA GLY A 35 -5.54 8.60 2.31
C GLY A 35 -4.08 8.20 2.12
N PHE A 36 -3.21 8.54 3.07
CA PHE A 36 -1.80 8.17 3.00
C PHE A 36 -1.57 6.66 3.15
N ARG A 37 -2.40 5.97 3.95
CA ARG A 37 -2.25 4.52 4.21
C ARG A 37 -2.63 3.64 3.02
N SER A 38 -3.36 4.17 2.04
CA SER A 38 -3.67 3.45 0.80
C SER A 38 -2.63 3.68 -0.30
N ARG A 39 -1.60 4.49 -0.05
CA ARG A 39 -0.49 4.75 -0.97
C ARG A 39 0.72 3.91 -0.59
#